data_AF-A0A656Y7R8-F1
#
_entry.id   AF-A0A656Y7R8-F1
#
_cell.length_a   1.000
_cell.length_b   1.000
_cell.length_c   1.000
_cell.angle_alpha   90.00
_cell.angle_beta   90.00
_cell.angle_gamma   90.00
#
_symmetry.space_group_name_H-M   'P 1'
#
loop_
_entity.id
_entity.type
_entity.pdbx_description
1 polymer ?
#
loop_
_entity_poly.entity_id
_entity_poly.type
_entity_poly.pdbx_seq_one_letter_code
_entity_poly.pdbx_strand_id
1 'polypeptide(L)'
;MSMMADMMKSMPMPATTGMDMSMMQGCIEACSAASMAATMCADADGTENMGRCASMCMNTADVAMTMMRMMMRPNGYDMGVMSSMMTACMTMGEACAAECMMHAEMSEHCRICASACTAMVEACRSAMASMPS
;
A
#
# COMPACT_ATOMS: atom_id res chain seq x y z
N MET A 1 -17.75 -2.12 14.88
CA MET A 1 -16.37 -1.75 15.26
C MET A 1 -15.43 -2.47 14.32
N SER A 2 -14.42 -1.77 13.78
CA SER A 2 -13.41 -2.40 12.93
C SER A 2 -12.46 -3.21 13.82
N MET A 3 -12.29 -4.52 13.54
CA MET A 3 -11.37 -5.40 14.26
C MET A 3 -9.94 -4.84 14.31
N MET A 4 -9.54 -4.07 13.30
CA MET A 4 -8.25 -3.39 13.25
C MET A 4 -8.11 -2.31 14.33
N ALA A 5 -9.15 -1.51 14.56
CA ALA A 5 -9.16 -0.48 15.59
C ALA A 5 -9.13 -1.10 17.00
N ASP A 6 -9.81 -2.23 17.20
CA ASP A 6 -9.81 -2.93 18.49
C ASP A 6 -8.44 -3.59 18.78
N MET A 7 -7.79 -4.16 17.75
CA MET A 7 -6.43 -4.69 17.87
C MET A 7 -5.40 -3.57 18.16
N MET A 8 -5.48 -2.43 17.47
CA MET A 8 -4.57 -1.30 17.75
C MET A 8 -4.72 -0.76 19.17
N LYS A 9 -5.93 -0.75 19.74
CA LYS A 9 -6.17 -0.30 21.12
C LYS A 9 -5.65 -1.29 22.17
N SER A 10 -5.62 -2.57 21.86
CA SER A 10 -5.22 -3.64 22.80
C SER A 10 -3.73 -3.97 22.74
N MET A 11 -3.03 -3.54 21.68
CA MET A 11 -1.61 -3.78 21.53
C MET A 11 -0.77 -2.88 22.45
N PRO A 12 0.19 -3.41 23.23
CA PRO A 12 1.13 -2.58 23.97
C PRO A 12 2.06 -1.87 22.97
N MET A 13 1.98 -0.55 22.92
CA MET A 13 2.81 0.31 22.08
C MET A 13 4.01 0.82 22.87
N PRO A 14 5.24 0.77 22.33
CA PRO A 14 6.36 1.48 22.92
C PRO A 14 6.04 2.98 22.96
N ALA A 15 6.24 3.63 24.10
CA ALA A 15 6.00 5.08 24.26
C ALA A 15 6.87 5.96 23.32
N THR A 16 7.85 5.34 22.65
CA THR A 16 8.87 5.97 21.81
C THR A 16 8.54 6.03 20.33
N THR A 17 7.41 5.47 19.87
CA THR A 17 7.12 5.42 18.43
C THR A 17 6.72 6.77 17.85
N GLY A 18 6.13 7.69 18.64
CA GLY A 18 5.78 9.04 18.19
C GLY A 18 4.83 9.08 16.98
N MET A 19 4.22 7.94 16.61
CA MET A 19 3.42 7.79 15.41
C MET A 19 1.96 8.22 15.65
N ASP A 20 1.41 9.00 14.73
CA ASP A 20 -0.03 9.25 14.66
C ASP A 20 -0.76 7.98 14.20
N MET A 21 -1.47 7.34 15.13
CA MET A 21 -2.19 6.09 14.89
C MET A 21 -3.31 6.23 13.85
N SER A 22 -3.90 7.43 13.69
CA SER A 22 -4.95 7.68 12.70
C SER A 22 -4.38 7.73 11.27
N MET A 23 -3.22 8.38 11.10
CA MET A 23 -2.48 8.41 9.84
C MET A 23 -1.97 7.01 9.47
N MET A 24 -1.48 6.27 10.47
CA MET A 24 -1.04 4.88 10.27
C MET A 24 -2.20 3.98 9.83
N GLN A 25 -3.38 4.15 10.43
CA GLN A 25 -4.59 3.44 10.02
C GLN A 25 -4.94 3.70 8.55
N GLY A 26 -4.95 4.98 8.12
CA GLY A 26 -5.23 5.32 6.72
C GLY A 26 -4.23 4.71 5.75
N CYS A 27 -2.94 4.69 6.10
CA CYS A 27 -1.90 4.06 5.28
C CYS A 27 -2.05 2.54 5.21
N ILE A 28 -2.40 1.88 6.33
CA ILE A 28 -2.69 0.43 6.37
C ILE A 28 -3.88 0.09 5.47
N GLU A 29 -4.97 0.85 5.57
CA GLU A 29 -6.18 0.63 4.75
C GLU A 29 -5.89 0.83 3.25
N ALA A 30 -5.15 1.88 2.89
CA ALA A 30 -4.77 2.14 1.51
C ALA A 30 -3.82 1.06 0.94
N CYS A 31 -2.83 0.62 1.71
CA CYS A 31 -1.94 -0.48 1.30
C CYS A 31 -2.72 -1.80 1.13
N SER A 32 -3.67 -2.09 2.02
CA SER A 32 -4.54 -3.26 1.91
C SER A 32 -5.39 -3.21 0.63
N ALA A 33 -6.02 -2.06 0.37
CA ALA A 33 -6.85 -1.83 -0.81
C ALA A 33 -6.04 -1.98 -2.11
N ALA A 34 -4.86 -1.37 -2.20
CA ALA A 34 -3.97 -1.50 -3.34
C ALA A 34 -3.50 -2.96 -3.54
N SER A 35 -3.18 -3.67 -2.45
CA SER A 35 -2.78 -5.08 -2.53
C SER A 35 -3.88 -5.97 -3.10
N MET A 36 -5.12 -5.80 -2.63
CA MET A 36 -6.28 -6.54 -3.14
C MET A 36 -6.58 -6.18 -4.60
N ALA A 37 -6.62 -4.89 -4.93
CA ALA A 37 -6.91 -4.43 -6.29
C ALA A 37 -5.86 -4.92 -7.29
N ALA A 38 -4.58 -4.83 -6.94
CA ALA A 38 -3.48 -5.25 -7.81
C ALA A 38 -3.45 -6.79 -7.97
N THR A 39 -3.77 -7.56 -6.93
CA THR A 39 -3.90 -9.03 -7.06
C THR A 39 -4.99 -9.40 -8.07
N MET A 40 -6.15 -8.76 -8.00
CA MET A 40 -7.26 -9.03 -8.92
C MET A 40 -6.99 -8.52 -10.33
N CYS A 41 -6.36 -7.35 -10.46
CA CYS A 41 -5.96 -6.79 -11.74
C CYS A 41 -4.95 -7.70 -12.44
N ALA A 42 -3.98 -8.23 -11.71
CA ALA A 42 -2.96 -9.11 -12.28
C ALA A 42 -3.53 -10.39 -12.89
N ASP A 43 -4.51 -11.02 -12.23
CA ASP A 43 -5.18 -12.21 -12.75
C ASP A 43 -5.93 -11.88 -14.06
N ALA A 44 -6.67 -10.76 -14.07
CA ALA A 44 -7.37 -10.28 -15.26
C ALA A 44 -6.41 -9.97 -16.42
N ASP A 45 -5.38 -9.15 -16.16
CA ASP A 45 -4.33 -8.77 -17.11
C ASP A 45 -3.64 -10.00 -17.74
N GLY A 46 -3.42 -11.05 -16.95
CA GLY A 46 -2.86 -12.32 -17.39
C GLY A 46 -3.72 -13.02 -18.44
N THR A 47 -5.05 -12.93 -18.32
CA THR A 47 -5.99 -13.49 -19.31
C THR A 47 -6.14 -12.62 -20.56
N GLU A 48 -5.87 -11.32 -20.45
CA GLU A 48 -6.00 -10.32 -21.52
C GLU A 48 -4.70 -10.12 -22.32
N ASN A 49 -3.68 -10.97 -22.11
CA ASN A 49 -2.36 -10.88 -22.73
C ASN A 49 -1.61 -9.56 -22.41
N MET A 50 -1.88 -8.98 -21.23
CA MET A 50 -1.22 -7.78 -20.69
C MET A 50 -0.10 -8.15 -19.72
N GLY A 51 0.82 -9.04 -20.12
CA GLY A 51 1.78 -9.67 -19.21
C GLY A 51 2.69 -8.71 -18.42
N ARG A 52 2.98 -7.51 -18.96
CA ARG A 52 3.72 -6.47 -18.23
C ARG A 52 2.87 -5.85 -17.12
N CYS A 53 1.63 -5.46 -17.41
CA CYS A 53 0.70 -4.93 -16.41
C CYS A 53 0.46 -5.97 -15.31
N ALA A 54 0.20 -7.23 -15.67
CA ALA A 54 0.05 -8.32 -14.72
C ALA A 54 1.24 -8.46 -13.76
N SER A 55 2.46 -8.39 -14.28
CA SER A 55 3.68 -8.49 -13.47
C SER A 55 3.86 -7.29 -12.55
N MET A 56 3.56 -6.08 -13.02
CA MET A 56 3.62 -4.85 -12.21
C MET A 56 2.58 -4.85 -11.10
N CYS A 57 1.36 -5.31 -11.40
CA CYS A 57 0.28 -5.50 -10.45
C CYS A 57 0.68 -6.48 -9.35
N MET A 58 1.23 -7.66 -9.69
CA MET A 58 1.69 -8.62 -8.66
C MET A 58 2.82 -8.07 -7.80
N ASN A 59 3.82 -7.39 -8.40
CA ASN A 59 4.88 -6.74 -7.62
C ASN A 59 4.31 -5.71 -6.63
N THR A 60 3.33 -4.91 -7.07
CA THR A 60 2.64 -3.94 -6.21
C THR A 60 1.85 -4.63 -5.10
N ALA A 61 1.18 -5.74 -5.41
CA ALA A 61 0.44 -6.51 -4.42
C ALA A 61 1.34 -6.99 -3.28
N ASP A 62 2.52 -7.52 -3.59
CA ASP A 62 3.49 -8.01 -2.62
C ASP A 62 4.11 -6.88 -1.78
N VAL A 63 4.51 -5.79 -2.43
CA VAL A 63 5.13 -4.64 -1.76
C VAL A 63 4.12 -3.94 -0.84
N ALA A 64 2.89 -3.72 -1.31
CA ALA A 64 1.82 -3.12 -0.51
C ALA A 64 1.42 -3.99 0.68
N MET A 65 1.29 -5.31 0.48
CA MET A 65 1.02 -6.26 1.57
C MET A 65 2.13 -6.25 2.61
N THR A 66 3.39 -6.22 2.17
CA THR A 66 4.56 -6.20 3.05
C THR A 66 4.59 -4.91 3.87
N MET A 67 4.40 -3.75 3.22
CA MET A 67 4.33 -2.44 3.86
C MET A 67 3.23 -2.40 4.94
N MET A 68 2.01 -2.86 4.59
CA MET A 68 0.89 -2.99 5.52
C MET A 68 1.26 -3.84 6.75
N ARG A 69 1.87 -5.00 6.53
CA ARG A 69 2.27 -5.93 7.61
C ARG A 69 3.37 -5.35 8.50
N MET A 70 4.27 -4.53 7.97
CA MET A 70 5.29 -3.84 8.76
C MET A 70 4.66 -2.78 9.68
N MET A 71 3.70 -2.01 9.18
CA MET A 71 2.97 -1.00 9.97
C MET A 71 2.19 -1.60 11.16
N MET A 72 1.77 -2.86 11.06
CA MET A 72 1.09 -3.59 12.14
C MET A 72 2.03 -4.15 13.23
N ARG A 73 3.34 -3.86 13.19
CA ARG A 73 4.34 -4.39 14.14
C ARG A 73 5.17 -3.30 14.82
N PRO A 74 4.55 -2.39 15.59
CA PRO A 74 5.23 -1.25 16.20
C PRO A 74 6.38 -1.60 17.16
N ASN A 75 6.44 -2.83 17.70
CA ASN A 75 7.59 -3.28 18.50
C ASN A 75 8.86 -3.51 17.69
N GLY A 76 8.74 -3.78 16.38
CA GLY A 76 9.87 -3.92 15.45
C GLY A 76 10.08 -2.66 14.62
N TYR A 77 9.53 -1.53 15.05
CA TYR A 77 9.61 -0.28 14.31
C TYR A 77 11.05 0.27 14.34
N ASP A 78 11.64 0.39 13.16
CA ASP A 78 12.89 1.11 12.92
C ASP A 78 12.62 2.18 11.85
N MET A 79 12.95 3.42 12.15
CA MET A 79 12.68 4.57 11.29
C MET A 79 13.32 4.42 9.90
N GLY A 80 14.60 4.04 9.85
CA GLY A 80 15.33 3.94 8.59
C GLY A 80 14.77 2.85 7.69
N VAL A 81 14.42 1.70 8.27
CA VAL A 81 13.78 0.59 7.57
C VAL A 81 12.38 0.98 7.07
N MET A 82 11.57 1.61 7.91
CA MET A 82 10.21 2.01 7.58
C MET A 82 10.16 3.08 6.48
N SER A 83 11.00 4.12 6.57
CA SER A 83 11.11 5.13 5.51
C SER A 83 11.57 4.52 4.19
N SER A 84 12.57 3.61 4.22
CA SER A 84 13.06 2.92 3.01
C SER A 84 11.96 2.08 2.35
N MET A 85 11.20 1.33 3.16
CA MET A 85 10.09 0.52 2.65
C MET A 85 8.95 1.38 2.09
N MET A 86 8.61 2.50 2.75
CA MET A 86 7.60 3.43 2.23
C MET A 86 8.04 4.06 0.91
N THR A 87 9.31 4.42 0.75
CA THR A 87 9.84 4.90 -0.53
C THR A 87 9.69 3.84 -1.62
N ALA A 88 10.08 2.58 -1.34
CA ALA A 88 9.91 1.49 -2.28
C ALA A 88 8.44 1.25 -2.65
N CYS A 89 7.53 1.31 -1.66
CA CYS A 89 6.10 1.19 -1.85
C CYS A 89 5.52 2.29 -2.74
N MET A 90 5.92 3.54 -2.52
CA MET A 90 5.51 4.66 -3.37
C MET A 90 6.05 4.52 -4.79
N THR A 91 7.34 4.21 -4.97
CA THR A 91 7.93 4.04 -6.30
C THR A 91 7.26 2.91 -7.09
N MET A 92 6.96 1.78 -6.43
CA MET A 92 6.24 0.67 -7.05
C MET A 92 4.80 1.06 -7.41
N GLY A 93 4.09 1.70 -6.48
CA GLY A 93 2.71 2.16 -6.68
C GLY A 93 2.58 3.19 -7.81
N GLU A 94 3.49 4.16 -7.90
CA GLU A 94 3.53 5.15 -8.99
C GLU A 94 3.73 4.46 -10.35
N ALA A 95 4.67 3.51 -10.43
CA ALA A 95 4.95 2.78 -11.66
C ALA A 95 3.79 1.87 -12.09
N CYS A 96 3.13 1.19 -11.13
CA CYS A 96 1.96 0.36 -11.41
C CYS A 96 0.74 1.19 -11.82
N ALA A 97 0.48 2.31 -11.13
CA ALA A 97 -0.60 3.22 -11.49
C ALA A 97 -0.43 3.74 -12.93
N ALA A 98 0.79 4.15 -13.29
CA ALA A 98 1.10 4.60 -14.65
C ALA A 98 0.86 3.51 -15.70
N GLU A 99 1.27 2.26 -15.43
CA GLU A 99 1.02 1.14 -16.35
C GLU A 99 -0.47 0.83 -16.47
N CYS A 100 -1.20 0.68 -15.36
CA CYS A 100 -2.65 0.42 -15.38
C CYS A 100 -3.43 1.54 -16.08
N MET A 101 -3.02 2.80 -15.93
CA MET A 101 -3.68 3.94 -16.60
C MET A 101 -3.61 3.85 -18.13
N MET A 102 -2.61 3.18 -18.71
CA MET A 102 -2.55 2.93 -20.15
C MET A 102 -3.70 2.06 -20.66
N HIS A 103 -4.35 1.30 -19.77
CA HIS A 103 -5.41 0.35 -20.08
C HIS A 103 -6.78 0.76 -19.54
N ALA A 104 -6.86 1.86 -18.78
CA ALA A 104 -8.04 2.25 -18.00
C ALA A 104 -9.29 2.55 -18.84
N GLU A 105 -9.15 2.90 -20.12
CA GLU A 105 -10.31 3.11 -21.02
C GLU A 105 -10.90 1.80 -21.54
N MET A 106 -10.10 0.72 -21.60
CA MET A 106 -10.49 -0.58 -22.14
C MET A 106 -10.84 -1.58 -21.04
N SER A 107 -10.17 -1.45 -19.89
CA SER A 107 -10.24 -2.41 -18.78
C SER A 107 -10.58 -1.67 -17.47
N GLU A 108 -11.81 -1.88 -16.98
CA GLU A 108 -12.29 -1.25 -15.74
C GLU A 108 -11.46 -1.69 -14.52
N HIS A 109 -10.95 -2.92 -14.53
CA HIS A 109 -10.08 -3.44 -13.47
C HIS A 109 -8.76 -2.63 -13.37
N CYS A 110 -8.15 -2.28 -14.51
CA CYS A 110 -6.99 -1.39 -14.57
C CYS A 110 -7.30 0.03 -14.05
N ARG A 111 -8.48 0.59 -14.35
CA ARG A 111 -8.89 1.90 -13.83
C ARG A 111 -9.00 1.88 -12.30
N ILE A 112 -9.57 0.82 -11.73
CA ILE A 112 -9.70 0.62 -10.28
C ILE A 112 -8.32 0.43 -9.64
N CYS A 113 -7.47 -0.41 -10.24
CA CYS A 113 -6.12 -0.67 -9.76
C CYS A 113 -5.26 0.60 -9.73
N ALA A 114 -5.31 1.41 -10.79
CA ALA A 114 -4.60 2.70 -10.87
C ALA A 114 -5.04 3.68 -9.77
N SER A 115 -6.35 3.78 -9.52
CA SER A 115 -6.90 4.62 -8.45
C SER A 115 -6.42 4.14 -7.07
N ALA A 116 -6.47 2.83 -6.81
CA ALA A 116 -6.02 2.26 -5.55
C ALA A 116 -4.50 2.46 -5.32
N CYS A 117 -3.69 2.26 -6.36
CA CYS A 117 -2.24 2.52 -6.30
C CYS A 117 -1.94 4.00 -6.03
N THR A 118 -2.67 4.92 -6.67
CA THR A 118 -2.51 6.36 -6.45
C THR A 118 -2.85 6.74 -5.01
N ALA A 119 -3.97 6.25 -4.48
CA ALA A 119 -4.38 6.49 -3.10
C ALA A 119 -3.36 5.93 -2.09
N MET A 120 -2.79 4.75 -2.36
CA MET A 120 -1.71 4.19 -1.54
C MET A 120 -0.46 5.07 -1.54
N VAL A 121 -0.05 5.60 -2.69
CA VAL A 121 1.10 6.51 -2.80
C VAL A 121 0.89 7.76 -1.95
N GLU A 122 -0.29 8.37 -2.06
CA GLU A 122 -0.64 9.58 -1.29
C GLU A 122 -0.68 9.30 0.23
N ALA A 123 -1.22 8.15 0.64
CA ALA A 123 -1.25 7.73 2.03
C ALA A 123 0.16 7.47 2.58
N CYS A 124 1.01 6.75 1.84
CA CYS A 124 2.41 6.53 2.20
C CYS A 124 3.19 7.85 2.33
N ARG A 125 2.98 8.78 1.39
CA ARG A 125 3.62 10.10 1.40
C ARG A 125 3.20 10.92 2.63
N SER A 126 1.91 10.90 2.95
CA SER A 126 1.36 11.62 4.10
C SER A 126 1.82 11.02 5.43
N ALA A 127 1.89 9.69 5.52
CA ALA A 127 2.42 8.99 6.68
C ALA A 127 3.92 9.28 6.88
N MET A 128 4.71 9.22 5.82
CA MET A 128 6.15 9.54 5.86
C MET A 128 6.41 10.99 6.30
N ALA A 129 5.62 11.95 5.81
CA ALA A 129 5.76 13.36 6.19
C ALA A 129 5.43 13.63 7.67
N SER A 130 4.73 12.71 8.34
CA SER A 130 4.34 12.81 9.74
C SER A 130 5.29 12.05 10.68
N MET A 131 6.31 11.38 10.14
CA MET A 131 7.30 10.66 10.93
C MET A 131 8.24 11.64 11.66
N PRO A 132 8.57 11.40 12.94
CA PRO A 132 9.48 12.27 13.69
C PRO A 132 10.90 12.23 13.10
N SER A 133 11.55 13.40 13.04
CA SER A 133 12.93 13.57 12.56
C SER A 133 13.98 12.97 13.48
#